data_AF-A0A818VSB3-F1
#
_entry.id   AF-A0A818VSB3-F1
#
_cell.length_a   1.000
_cell.length_b   1.000
_cell.length_c   1.000
_cell.angle_alpha   90.00
_cell.angle_beta   90.00
_cell.angle_gamma   90.00
#
_symmetry.space_group_name_H-M   'P 1'
#
loop_
_entity.id
_entity.type
_entity.pdbx_description
1 polymer ?
#
loop_
_entity_poly.entity_id
_entity_poly.type
_entity_poly.pdbx_seq_one_letter_code
_entity_poly.pdbx_strand_id
1 'polypeptide(L)'
;MQLHKMLANQIGLYLILNVANPFYFIYRAFTVVTLKSPLRVTAESFVNNLTYDLIYLGFALSFANFAVSSEMFRREFQLLIQTKILARFRQRATTVEGTPARIIHAVN
;
A
#
# COMPACT_ATOMS: atom_id res chain seq x y z
N MET A 1 0.29 -22.42 9.04
CA MET A 1 0.14 -22.63 7.58
C MET A 1 -0.34 -21.38 6.82
N GLN A 2 -1.31 -20.60 7.32
CA GLN A 2 -1.81 -19.41 6.61
C GLN A 2 -0.76 -18.30 6.41
N LEU A 3 0.11 -18.06 7.41
CA LEU A 3 1.23 -17.11 7.29
C LEU A 3 2.15 -17.45 6.11
N HIS A 4 2.54 -18.72 5.96
CA HIS A 4 3.40 -19.15 4.85
C HIS A 4 2.73 -18.98 3.49
N LYS A 5 1.40 -19.20 3.39
CA LYS A 5 0.65 -18.94 2.16
C LYS A 5 0.62 -17.44 1.81
N MET A 6 0.40 -16.58 2.81
CA MET A 6 0.43 -15.13 2.62
C MET A 6 1.82 -14.64 2.20
N LEU A 7 2.86 -15.15 2.85
CA LEU A 7 4.25 -14.84 2.53
C LEU A 7 4.60 -15.33 1.11
N ALA A 8 4.20 -16.54 0.74
CA ALA A 8 4.42 -17.06 -0.61
C ALA A 8 3.72 -16.21 -1.68
N ASN A 9 2.50 -15.76 -1.44
CA ASN A 9 1.78 -14.85 -2.35
C ASN A 9 2.51 -13.50 -2.49
N GLN A 10 3.01 -12.96 -1.39
CA GLN A 10 3.77 -11.71 -1.41
C GLN A 10 5.11 -11.85 -2.12
N ILE A 11 5.81 -12.97 -1.91
CA ILE A 11 7.03 -13.31 -2.65
C ILE A 11 6.74 -13.43 -4.14
N GLY A 12 5.65 -14.12 -4.52
CA GLY A 12 5.24 -14.25 -5.92
C GLY A 12 4.99 -12.90 -6.58
N LEU A 13 4.22 -12.03 -5.92
CA LEU A 13 3.96 -10.67 -6.41
C LEU A 13 5.26 -9.84 -6.51
N TYR A 14 6.12 -9.93 -5.49
CA TYR A 14 7.41 -9.26 -5.48
C TYR A 14 8.27 -9.70 -6.67
N LEU A 15 8.41 -11.00 -6.91
CA LEU A 15 9.19 -11.53 -8.02
C LEU A 15 8.66 -11.03 -9.36
N ILE A 16 7.35 -11.12 -9.61
CA ILE A 16 6.74 -10.67 -10.88
C ILE A 16 7.07 -9.19 -11.16
N LEU A 17 6.97 -8.34 -10.14
CA LEU A 17 7.12 -6.89 -10.30
C LEU A 17 8.58 -6.41 -10.21
N ASN A 18 9.48 -7.18 -9.61
CA ASN A 18 10.85 -6.72 -9.33
C ASN A 18 11.91 -7.48 -10.15
N VAL A 19 11.59 -8.62 -10.75
CA VAL A 19 12.58 -9.47 -11.44
C VAL A 19 13.31 -8.75 -12.59
N ALA A 20 12.63 -7.84 -13.28
CA ALA A 20 13.24 -7.08 -14.38
C ALA A 20 14.38 -6.16 -13.91
N ASN A 21 14.32 -5.68 -12.67
CA ASN A 21 15.26 -4.71 -12.13
C ASN A 21 16.72 -5.21 -12.02
N PRO A 22 17.01 -6.33 -11.33
CA PRO A 22 18.38 -6.85 -11.26
C PRO A 22 18.93 -7.19 -12.65
N PHE A 23 18.13 -7.73 -13.56
CA PHE A 23 18.57 -8.00 -14.93
C PHE A 23 18.93 -6.73 -15.70
N TYR A 24 18.14 -5.66 -15.53
CA TYR A 24 18.43 -4.36 -16.14
C TYR A 24 19.73 -3.76 -15.58
N PHE A 25 19.98 -3.84 -14.28
CA PHE A 25 21.23 -3.38 -13.68
C PHE A 25 22.46 -4.17 -14.16
N ILE A 26 22.34 -5.50 -14.26
CA ILE A 26 23.39 -6.35 -14.80
C ILE A 26 23.70 -5.95 -16.25
N TYR A 27 22.67 -5.82 -17.09
CA TYR A 27 22.81 -5.35 -18.47
C TYR A 27 23.52 -3.99 -18.54
N ARG A 28 23.14 -3.04 -17.69
CA ARG A 28 23.78 -1.72 -17.63
C ARG A 28 25.24 -1.80 -17.22
N ALA A 29 25.60 -2.66 -16.28
CA ALA A 29 26.99 -2.82 -15.84
C ALA A 29 27.88 -3.30 -16.99
N PHE A 30 27.41 -4.22 -17.83
CA PHE A 30 28.16 -4.72 -18.97
C PHE A 30 28.17 -3.81 -20.20
N THR A 31 27.25 -2.84 -20.28
CA THR A 31 27.12 -1.95 -21.45
C THR A 31 27.43 -0.48 -21.16
N VAL A 32 28.03 -0.18 -20.00
CA VAL A 32 28.22 1.20 -19.53
C VAL A 32 29.16 2.01 -20.43
N VAL A 33 30.18 1.37 -21.01
CA VAL A 33 31.16 2.01 -21.90
C VAL A 33 30.81 1.87 -23.38
N THR A 34 29.69 1.23 -23.71
CA THR A 34 29.29 1.03 -25.11
C THR A 34 28.71 2.31 -25.69
N LEU A 35 29.14 2.69 -26.89
CA LEU A 35 28.51 3.77 -27.63
C LEU A 35 27.10 3.34 -28.05
N LYS A 36 26.07 4.05 -27.58
CA LYS A 36 24.65 3.71 -27.80
C LYS A 36 24.04 4.67 -28.80
N SER A 37 23.20 4.15 -29.69
CA SER A 37 22.39 5.00 -30.56
C SER A 37 21.36 5.78 -29.74
N PRO A 38 20.89 6.95 -30.23
CA PRO A 38 19.86 7.74 -29.53
C PRO A 38 18.60 6.92 -29.22
N LEU A 39 18.14 6.10 -30.17
CA LEU A 39 17.00 5.20 -29.97
C LEU A 39 17.23 4.23 -28.80
N ARG A 40 18.43 3.67 -28.70
CA ARG A 40 18.79 2.73 -27.62
C ARG A 40 18.85 3.43 -26.27
N VAL A 41 19.34 4.66 -26.21
CA VAL A 41 19.33 5.48 -24.98
C VAL A 41 17.89 5.75 -24.52
N THR A 42 16.99 6.11 -25.44
CA THR A 42 15.57 6.32 -25.12
C THR A 42 14.91 5.03 -24.63
N ALA A 43 15.14 3.90 -25.29
CA ALA A 43 14.61 2.62 -24.87
C ALA A 43 15.11 2.21 -23.48
N GLU A 44 16.40 2.41 -23.19
CA GLU A 44 16.96 2.14 -21.86
C GLU A 44 16.36 3.04 -20.78
N SER A 45 16.15 4.33 -21.07
CA SER A 45 15.46 5.24 -20.14
C SER A 45 14.01 4.81 -19.88
N PHE A 46 13.28 4.38 -20.92
CA PHE A 46 11.93 3.85 -20.77
C PHE A 46 11.92 2.60 -19.88
N VAL A 47 12.79 1.62 -20.15
CA VAL A 47 12.89 0.39 -19.35
C VAL A 47 13.26 0.70 -17.90
N ASN A 48 14.18 1.64 -17.68
CA ASN A 48 14.55 2.10 -16.34
C ASN A 48 13.34 2.65 -15.57
N ASN A 49 12.59 3.57 -16.19
CA ASN A 49 11.43 4.20 -15.56
C ASN A 49 10.32 3.18 -15.30
N LEU A 50 10.02 2.33 -16.29
CA LEU A 50 9.04 1.24 -16.13
C LEU A 50 9.42 0.32 -14.97
N THR A 51 10.71 0.01 -14.82
CA THR A 51 11.19 -0.82 -13.72
C THR A 51 10.92 -0.17 -12.36
N TYR A 52 11.16 1.14 -12.22
CA TYR A 52 10.80 1.87 -11.01
C TYR A 52 9.29 1.88 -10.77
N ASP A 53 8.49 2.12 -11.81
CA ASP A 53 7.03 2.12 -11.71
C ASP A 53 6.50 0.76 -11.21
N LEU A 54 7.04 -0.35 -11.71
CA LEU A 54 6.68 -1.70 -11.27
C LEU A 54 7.03 -1.96 -9.80
N ILE A 55 8.18 -1.46 -9.33
CA ILE A 55 8.57 -1.55 -7.92
C ILE A 55 7.57 -0.81 -7.03
N TYR A 56 7.24 0.44 -7.39
CA TYR A 56 6.26 1.24 -6.64
C TYR A 56 4.87 0.62 -6.67
N LEU A 57 4.47 0.08 -7.82
CA LEU A 57 3.22 -0.65 -7.96
C LEU A 57 3.18 -1.88 -7.04
N GLY A 58 4.31 -2.58 -6.85
CA GLY A 58 4.40 -3.69 -5.90
C GLY A 58 4.12 -3.28 -4.47
N PHE A 59 4.64 -2.14 -4.03
CA PHE A 59 4.31 -1.60 -2.71
C PHE A 59 2.82 -1.26 -2.58
N ALA A 60 2.24 -0.59 -3.59
CA ALA A 60 0.82 -0.24 -3.59
C ALA A 60 -0.08 -1.49 -3.56
N LEU A 61 0.27 -2.53 -4.31
CA LEU A 61 -0.50 -3.77 -4.41
C LEU A 61 -0.32 -4.69 -3.20
N SER A 62 0.69 -4.48 -2.35
CA SER A 62 0.94 -5.35 -1.19
C SER A 62 -0.26 -5.40 -0.25
N PHE A 63 -0.89 -4.27 0.03
CA PHE A 63 -2.11 -4.22 0.84
C PHE A 63 -3.27 -4.96 0.17
N ALA A 64 -3.50 -4.72 -1.12
CA ALA A 64 -4.56 -5.39 -1.88
C ALA A 64 -4.34 -6.91 -1.94
N ASN A 65 -3.09 -7.34 -2.14
CA ASN A 65 -2.69 -8.74 -2.12
C ASN A 65 -3.00 -9.38 -0.77
N PHE A 66 -2.67 -8.74 0.35
CA PHE A 66 -3.03 -9.24 1.68
C PHE A 66 -4.54 -9.26 1.92
N ALA A 67 -5.27 -8.24 1.48
CA ALA A 67 -6.72 -8.20 1.58
C ALA A 67 -7.39 -9.37 0.82
N VAL A 68 -6.88 -9.76 -0.35
CA VAL A 68 -7.42 -10.85 -1.16
C VAL A 68 -6.94 -12.23 -0.70
N SER A 69 -5.66 -12.36 -0.35
CA SER A 69 -5.04 -13.67 -0.08
C SER A 69 -5.11 -14.13 1.37
N SER A 70 -5.28 -13.22 2.34
CA SER A 70 -5.19 -13.54 3.77
C SER A 70 -6.50 -13.29 4.52
N GLU A 71 -7.13 -14.39 4.95
CA GLU A 71 -8.33 -14.31 5.78
C GLU A 71 -8.05 -13.69 7.16
N MET A 72 -6.91 -14.04 7.76
CA MET A 72 -6.47 -13.46 9.03
C MET A 72 -6.30 -11.94 8.90
N PHE A 73 -5.63 -11.47 7.85
CA PHE A 73 -5.46 -10.04 7.61
C PHE A 73 -6.81 -9.32 7.46
N ARG A 74 -7.76 -9.91 6.71
CA ARG A 74 -9.11 -9.36 6.58
C ARG A 74 -9.83 -9.23 7.92
N ARG A 75 -9.77 -10.26 8.77
CA ARG A 75 -10.42 -10.26 10.09
C ARG A 75 -9.82 -9.17 11.00
N GLU A 76 -8.50 -9.10 11.09
CA GLU A 76 -7.81 -8.07 11.88
C GLU A 76 -8.10 -6.65 11.36
N PHE A 77 -8.09 -6.47 10.04
CA PHE A 77 -8.41 -5.18 9.43
C PHE A 77 -9.86 -4.77 9.70
N GLN A 78 -10.81 -5.69 9.60
CA GLN A 78 -12.21 -5.45 9.97
C GLN A 78 -12.36 -5.08 11.44
N LEU A 79 -11.68 -5.78 12.35
CA LEU A 79 -11.67 -5.45 13.78
C LEU A 79 -11.08 -4.06 14.04
N LEU A 80 -9.99 -3.70 13.37
CA LEU A 80 -9.36 -2.39 13.51
C LEU A 80 -10.28 -1.26 13.01
N ILE A 81 -10.96 -1.47 11.88
CA ILE A 81 -11.97 -0.55 11.36
C ILE A 81 -13.13 -0.43 12.35
N GLN A 82 -13.71 -1.55 12.78
CA GLN A 82 -14.85 -1.55 13.70
C GLN A 82 -14.50 -0.87 15.01
N THR A 83 -13.39 -1.21 15.64
CA THR A 83 -12.97 -0.61 16.92
C THR A 83 -12.71 0.89 16.79
N LYS A 84 -11.97 1.35 15.78
CA LYS A 84 -11.65 2.79 15.64
C LYS A 84 -12.83 3.62 15.14
N ILE A 85 -13.67 3.06 14.27
CA ILE A 85 -14.82 3.77 13.72
C ILE A 85 -16.00 3.75 14.70
N LEU A 86 -16.38 2.61 15.29
CA LEU A 86 -17.43 2.60 16.32
C LEU A 86 -17.03 3.42 17.54
N ALA A 87 -15.76 3.38 17.98
CA ALA A 87 -15.33 4.19 19.12
C ALA A 87 -15.50 5.69 18.84
N ARG A 88 -15.16 6.15 17.61
CA ARG A 88 -15.37 7.55 17.20
C ARG A 88 -16.85 7.92 17.08
N PHE A 89 -17.70 7.01 16.59
CA PHE A 89 -19.14 7.25 16.53
C PHE A 89 -19.78 7.29 17.93
N ARG A 90 -19.38 6.40 18.85
CA ARG A 90 -19.83 6.45 20.25
C ARG A 90 -19.40 7.75 20.94
N GLN A 91 -18.15 8.19 20.77
CA GLN A 91 -17.68 9.46 21.33
C GLN A 91 -18.44 10.67 20.78
N ARG A 92 -18.78 10.68 19.48
CA ARG A 92 -19.62 11.75 18.91
C ARG A 92 -21.04 11.72 19.48
N ALA A 93 -21.65 10.55 19.64
CA ALA A 93 -23.00 10.44 20.22
C ALA A 93 -23.07 10.95 21.66
N THR A 94 -22.11 10.59 22.53
CA THR A 94 -22.08 11.05 23.92
C THR A 94 -21.78 12.55 24.06
N THR A 95 -21.06 13.14 23.11
CA THR A 95 -20.79 14.59 23.12
C THR A 95 -22.02 15.42 22.73
N VAL A 96 -22.93 14.87 21.93
CA VAL A 96 -24.18 15.55 21.52
C VAL A 96 -25.24 15.51 22.62
N GLU A 97 -25.33 14.42 23.39
CA GLU A 97 -26.21 14.35 24.58
C GLU A 97 -25.69 15.18 25.77
N GLY A 98 -24.40 15.53 25.80
CA GLY A 98 -23.75 16.25 26.88
C GLY A 98 -23.78 17.77 26.81
N THR A 99 -24.67 18.39 26.01
CA THR A 99 -24.86 19.85 26.04
C THR A 99 -25.93 20.19 27.08
N PRO A 100 -25.60 20.53 28.34
CA PRO A 100 -26.61 21.02 29.28
C PRO A 100 -27.17 22.33 28.73
N ALA A 101 -28.48 22.36 28.53
CA ALA A 101 -29.22 23.58 28.23
C ALA A 101 -28.79 24.67 29.22
N ARG A 102 -28.15 25.72 28.69
CA ARG A 102 -27.82 26.93 29.45
C ARG A 102 -29.11 27.50 30.04
N ILE A 103 -29.26 27.30 31.34
CA ILE A 103 -29.89 28.15 32.36
C ILE A 103 -30.74 29.29 31.76
N ILE A 104 -32.06 29.08 31.74
CA ILE A 104 -33.01 30.19 31.66
C ILE A 104 -33.02 30.81 33.06
N HIS A 105 -32.37 31.97 33.20
CA HIS A 105 -32.58 32.83 34.35
C HIS A 105 -34.03 33.32 34.33
N ALA A 106 -34.85 32.83 35.26
CA ALA A 106 -36.07 33.51 35.66
C ALA A 106 -35.66 34.82 36.34
N VAL A 107 -35.91 35.94 35.65
CA VAL A 107 -35.88 37.28 36.25
C VAL A 107 -37.28 37.52 36.81
N ASN A 108 -37.32 37.86 38.09
CA ASN A 108 -38.50 38.25 38.88
C ASN A 108 -39.37 39.31 38.19
#